data_AF-A0A933YZ97-F1
#
_entry.id   AF-A0A933YZ97-F1
#
_cell.length_a   1.000
_cell.length_b   1.000
_cell.length_c   1.000
_cell.angle_alpha   90.00
_cell.angle_beta   90.00
_cell.angle_gamma   90.00
#
_symmetry.space_group_name_H-M   'P 1'
#
loop_
_entity.id
_entity.type
_entity.pdbx_description
1 polymer ?
#
loop_
_entity_poly.entity_id
_entity_poly.type
_entity_poly.pdbx_seq_one_letter_code
_entity_poly.pdbx_strand_id
1 'polypeptide(L)'
;MEPTVAEVVTWTQKYMPFGDSYLAPALVAAIPLIILFVMLAVMRKPGHKAAFVATSAAVLLSIFVWGMPTGLALSATAFGAAYGLFPIVWIVITAIWIYNMTVESGEFEIIKNSLASITEDRRLQAIFIAF
;
A
#
# COMPACT_ATOMS: atom_id res chain seq x y z
N MET A 1 42.49 -23.10 -6.34
CA MET A 1 41.88 -21.77 -6.59
C MET A 1 40.40 -21.92 -6.30
N GLU A 2 40.02 -21.81 -5.02
CA GLU A 2 38.62 -21.77 -4.62
C GLU A 2 38.07 -20.38 -4.99
N PRO A 3 36.88 -20.27 -5.61
CA PRO A 3 36.28 -18.98 -5.87
C PRO A 3 35.91 -18.35 -4.52
N THR A 4 36.51 -17.19 -4.22
CA THR A 4 36.14 -16.34 -3.09
C THR A 4 34.67 -15.96 -3.22
N VAL A 5 33.79 -16.71 -2.55
CA VAL A 5 32.37 -16.40 -2.47
C VAL A 5 32.28 -15.09 -1.69
N ALA A 6 31.82 -14.02 -2.33
CA ALA A 6 31.59 -12.75 -1.66
C ALA A 6 30.62 -13.01 -0.49
N GLU A 7 31.08 -12.77 0.74
CA GLU A 7 30.20 -12.87 1.92
C GLU A 7 29.06 -11.87 1.76
N VAL A 8 27.87 -12.39 1.45
CA VAL A 8 26.65 -11.58 1.45
C VAL A 8 26.35 -11.27 2.90
N VAL A 9 26.75 -10.08 3.36
CA VAL A 9 26.43 -9.58 4.70
C VAL A 9 24.92 -9.40 4.78
N THR A 10 24.24 -10.39 5.34
CA THR A 10 22.78 -10.41 5.51
C THR A 10 22.43 -9.66 6.80
N TRP A 11 21.80 -8.50 6.67
CA TRP A 11 21.23 -7.84 7.84
C TRP A 11 20.03 -8.64 8.33
N THR A 12 20.08 -9.07 9.59
CA THR A 12 18.98 -9.79 10.24
C THR A 12 18.27 -8.85 11.18
N GLN A 13 16.97 -8.62 10.95
CA GLN A 13 16.16 -7.75 11.80
C GLN A 13 16.03 -8.33 13.21
N LYS A 14 16.45 -7.56 14.21
CA LYS A 14 16.15 -7.86 15.61
C LYS A 14 14.79 -7.27 15.98
N TYR A 15 13.80 -8.12 16.24
CA TYR A 15 12.44 -7.68 16.56
C TYR A 15 12.29 -7.02 17.94
N MET A 16 13.27 -7.20 18.83
CA MET A 16 13.29 -6.70 20.20
C MET A 16 14.36 -5.62 20.39
N PRO A 17 14.17 -4.39 19.89
CA PRO A 17 15.09 -3.28 20.17
C PRO A 17 15.00 -2.77 21.61
N PHE A 18 13.91 -3.07 22.35
CA PHE A 18 13.61 -2.50 23.67
C PHE A 18 13.56 -3.53 24.82
N GLY A 19 14.27 -4.66 24.71
CA GLY A 19 14.26 -5.75 25.71
C GLY A 19 13.15 -6.79 25.46
N ASP A 20 12.71 -7.50 26.51
CA ASP A 20 11.90 -8.73 26.39
C ASP A 20 10.40 -8.52 26.04
N SER A 21 9.95 -7.28 25.85
CA SER A 21 8.54 -6.98 25.56
C SER A 21 8.28 -6.74 24.07
N TYR A 22 7.26 -7.41 23.53
CA TYR A 22 6.79 -7.20 22.15
C TYR A 22 5.89 -5.97 21.98
N LEU A 23 5.30 -5.45 23.06
CA LEU A 23 4.34 -4.34 22.98
C LEU A 23 5.02 -3.02 22.60
N ALA A 24 6.16 -2.70 23.20
CA ALA A 24 6.87 -1.46 22.93
C ALA A 24 7.36 -1.36 21.47
N PRO A 25 8.04 -2.38 20.90
CA PRO A 25 8.40 -2.39 19.48
C PRO A 25 7.18 -2.28 18.55
N ALA A 26 6.07 -2.93 18.88
CA ALA A 26 4.85 -2.89 18.07
C ALA A 26 4.24 -1.48 18.01
N LEU A 27 4.17 -0.78 19.15
CA LEU A 27 3.68 0.60 19.21
C LEU A 27 4.57 1.56 18.40
N VAL A 28 5.89 1.39 18.48
CA VAL A 28 6.84 2.20 17.70
C VAL A 28 6.73 1.89 16.20
N ALA A 29 6.59 0.61 15.83
CA ALA A 29 6.39 0.20 14.44
C ALA A 29 5.05 0.68 13.86
N ALA A 30 4.05 0.96 14.69
CA ALA A 30 2.77 1.51 14.27
C ALA A 30 2.81 3.03 13.97
N ILE A 31 3.86 3.76 14.35
CA ILE A 31 3.95 5.22 14.18
C ILE A 31 3.72 5.67 12.72
N PRO A 32 4.38 5.09 11.69
CA PRO A 32 4.16 5.50 10.30
C PRO A 32 2.71 5.30 9.86
N LEU A 33 2.08 4.23 10.34
CA LEU A 33 0.68 3.90 10.04
C LEU A 33 -0.27 4.91 10.70
N ILE A 34 -0.02 5.27 11.96
CA ILE A 34 -0.77 6.32 12.68
C ILE A 34 -0.64 7.66 11.95
N ILE A 35 0.57 8.05 11.54
CA ILE A 35 0.81 9.28 10.76
C ILE A 35 -0.03 9.27 9.48
N LEU A 36 -0.01 8.16 8.74
CA LEU A 36 -0.76 8.01 7.50
C LEU A 36 -2.28 8.15 7.74
N PHE A 37 -2.83 7.45 8.74
CA PHE A 37 -4.25 7.53 9.08
C PHE A 37 -4.66 8.93 9.55
N VAL A 38 -3.87 9.58 10.41
CA VAL A 38 -4.18 10.93 10.89
C VAL A 38 -4.15 11.93 9.74
N MET A 39 -3.16 11.86 8.84
CA MET A 39 -3.08 12.79 7.71
C MET A 39 -4.23 12.59 6.70
N LEU A 40 -4.67 11.36 6.47
CA LEU A 40 -5.74 11.05 5.53
C LEU A 40 -7.14 11.25 6.13
N ALA A 41 -7.43 10.61 7.27
CA ALA A 41 -8.77 10.58 7.86
C ALA A 41 -9.12 11.89 8.59
N VAL A 42 -8.17 12.45 9.35
CA VAL A 42 -8.41 13.63 10.18
C VAL A 42 -8.05 14.92 9.43
N MET A 43 -6.83 15.00 8.90
CA MET A 43 -6.34 16.24 8.27
C MET A 43 -6.75 16.40 6.80
N ARG A 44 -7.33 15.35 6.19
CA ARG A 44 -7.77 15.30 4.78
C ARG A 44 -6.71 15.84 3.81
N LYS A 45 -5.44 15.53 4.06
CA LYS A 45 -4.32 15.93 3.19
C LYS A 45 -4.28 15.03 1.96
N PRO A 46 -3.75 15.54 0.83
CA PRO A 46 -3.67 14.72 -0.37
C PRO A 46 -2.71 13.53 -0.15
N GLY A 47 -3.08 12.37 -0.71
CA GLY A 47 -2.43 11.09 -0.40
C GLY A 47 -0.92 11.06 -0.62
N HIS A 48 -0.44 11.74 -1.66
CA HIS A 48 1.00 11.83 -1.93
C HIS A 48 1.79 12.49 -0.79
N LYS A 49 1.23 13.51 -0.12
CA LYS A 49 1.88 14.16 1.04
C LYS A 49 1.88 13.24 2.26
N ALA A 50 0.77 12.56 2.52
CA ALA A 50 0.66 11.61 3.63
C ALA A 50 1.64 10.44 3.47
N ALA A 51 1.70 9.86 2.26
CA ALA A 51 2.61 8.77 1.93
C ALA A 51 4.08 9.18 2.07
N PHE A 52 4.44 10.39 1.66
CA PHE A 52 5.81 10.90 1.80
C PHE A 52 6.21 11.01 3.28
N VAL A 53 5.38 11.66 4.10
CA VAL A 53 5.67 11.85 5.53
C VAL A 53 5.72 10.51 6.28
N ALA A 54 4.78 9.61 6.01
CA ALA A 54 4.75 8.28 6.62
C ALA A 54 5.97 7.44 6.22
N THR A 55 6.35 7.45 4.94
CA THR A 55 7.56 6.75 4.46
C THR A 55 8.82 7.33 5.10
N SER A 56 8.95 8.66 5.17
CA SER A 56 10.08 9.30 5.85
C SER A 56 10.16 8.88 7.33
N ALA A 57 9.04 8.85 8.04
CA ALA A 57 8.99 8.38 9.42
C ALA A 57 9.42 6.90 9.54
N ALA A 58 8.98 6.04 8.62
CA ALA A 58 9.38 4.63 8.59
C ALA A 58 10.89 4.44 8.38
N VAL A 59 11.49 5.20 7.45
CA VAL A 59 12.94 5.16 7.19
C VAL A 59 13.72 5.62 8.42
N LEU A 60 13.31 6.73 9.04
CA LEU A 60 13.95 7.24 10.25
C LEU A 60 13.89 6.22 11.40
N LEU A 61 12.71 5.62 11.63
CA LEU A 61 12.57 4.60 12.66
C LEU A 61 13.41 3.35 12.37
N SER A 62 13.46 2.89 11.13
CA SER A 62 14.27 1.73 10.75
C SER A 62 15.76 1.94 11.04
N ILE A 63 16.29 3.14 10.77
CA ILE A 63 17.70 3.47 11.01
C ILE A 63 17.97 3.66 12.50
N PHE A 64 17.17 4.48 13.20
CA PHE A 64 17.48 4.89 14.57
C PHE A 64 17.04 3.88 15.64
N VAL A 65 15.96 3.13 15.41
CA VAL A 65 15.42 2.18 16.39
C VAL A 65 15.92 0.76 16.13
N TRP A 66 15.92 0.32 14.86
CA TRP A 66 16.32 -1.04 14.49
C TRP A 66 17.77 -1.16 14.03
N GLY A 67 18.50 -0.04 13.92
CA GLY A 67 19.91 -0.03 13.53
C GLY A 67 20.14 -0.58 12.12
N MET A 68 19.15 -0.42 11.22
CA MET A 68 19.30 -0.88 9.84
C MET A 68 20.36 -0.04 9.13
N PRO A 69 21.32 -0.66 8.40
CA PRO A 69 22.27 0.06 7.56
C PRO A 69 21.54 0.98 6.58
N THR A 70 21.97 2.24 6.49
CA THR A 70 21.29 3.26 5.67
C THR A 70 21.15 2.86 4.20
N GLY A 71 22.16 2.19 3.64
CA GLY A 71 22.11 1.65 2.27
C GLY A 71 20.99 0.63 2.07
N LEU A 72 20.74 -0.24 3.06
CA LEU A 72 19.65 -1.22 3.02
C LEU A 72 18.29 -0.54 3.25
N ALA A 73 18.20 0.43 4.14
CA ALA A 73 16.95 1.16 4.39
C ALA A 73 16.48 1.91 3.14
N LEU A 74 17.41 2.58 2.43
CA LEU A 74 17.12 3.28 1.18
C LEU A 74 16.81 2.31 0.04
N SER A 75 17.55 1.20 -0.09
CA SER A 75 17.29 0.21 -1.13
C SER A 75 15.93 -0.47 -0.92
N ALA A 76 15.55 -0.80 0.32
CA ALA A 76 14.23 -1.33 0.65
C ALA A 76 13.11 -0.33 0.31
N THR A 77 13.33 0.95 0.61
CA THR A 77 12.38 2.02 0.27
C THR A 77 12.22 2.17 -1.25
N ALA A 78 13.34 2.18 -1.99
CA ALA A 78 13.34 2.27 -3.45
C ALA A 78 12.67 1.05 -4.09
N PHE A 79 12.93 -0.15 -3.55
CA PHE A 79 12.29 -1.38 -3.99
C PHE A 79 10.77 -1.34 -3.76
N GLY A 80 10.33 -0.90 -2.58
CA GLY A 80 8.91 -0.68 -2.28
C GLY A 80 8.28 0.36 -3.22
N ALA A 81 8.98 1.46 -3.51
CA ALA A 81 8.50 2.48 -4.44
C ALA A 81 8.37 1.94 -5.88
N ALA A 82 9.35 1.17 -6.36
CA ALA A 82 9.30 0.52 -7.67
C ALA A 82 8.17 -0.51 -7.76
N TYR A 83 7.95 -1.29 -6.69
CA TYR A 83 6.86 -2.25 -6.60
C TYR A 83 5.48 -1.57 -6.51
N GLY A 84 5.41 -0.39 -5.90
CA GLY A 84 4.20 0.43 -5.93
C GLY A 84 3.96 1.02 -7.33
N LEU A 85 5.01 1.48 -8.01
CA LEU A 85 4.89 2.16 -9.28
C LEU A 85 4.61 1.20 -10.45
N PHE A 86 5.19 0.01 -10.49
CA PHE A 86 5.05 -0.87 -11.66
C PHE A 86 3.80 -1.76 -11.58
N PRO A 87 3.69 -2.73 -10.66
CA PRO A 87 2.50 -3.57 -10.50
C PRO A 87 1.18 -2.80 -10.34
N ILE A 88 1.13 -1.79 -9.46
CA ILE A 88 -0.14 -1.12 -9.13
C ILE A 88 -0.60 -0.22 -10.28
N VAL A 89 0.32 0.55 -10.88
CA VAL A 89 -0.03 1.40 -12.02
C VAL A 89 -0.47 0.56 -13.21
N TRP A 90 0.18 -0.58 -13.46
CA TRP A 90 -0.25 -1.49 -14.52
C TRP A 90 -1.71 -1.94 -14.32
N ILE A 91 -2.07 -2.36 -13.10
CA ILE A 91 -3.45 -2.76 -12.76
C ILE A 91 -4.42 -1.60 -13.01
N VAL A 92 -4.09 -0.39 -12.53
CA VAL A 92 -4.98 0.77 -12.66
C VAL A 92 -5.15 1.17 -14.12
N ILE A 93 -4.09 1.19 -14.92
CA ILE A 93 -4.16 1.51 -16.35
C ILE A 93 -5.02 0.48 -17.08
N THR A 94 -4.78 -0.82 -16.87
CA THR A 94 -5.58 -1.86 -17.52
C THR A 94 -7.04 -1.79 -17.10
N ALA A 95 -7.34 -1.52 -15.82
CA ALA A 95 -8.70 -1.37 -15.34
C ALA A 95 -9.42 -0.16 -15.98
N ILE A 96 -8.75 1.00 -16.05
CA ILE A 96 -9.30 2.20 -16.71
C ILE A 96 -9.49 1.94 -18.21
N TRP A 97 -8.57 1.22 -18.84
CA TRP A 97 -8.68 0.89 -20.25
C TRP A 97 -9.89 -0.02 -20.53
N ILE A 98 -10.06 -1.08 -19.74
CA ILE A 98 -11.24 -1.95 -19.81
C ILE A 98 -12.52 -1.14 -19.58
N TYR A 99 -12.54 -0.30 -18.54
CA TYR A 99 -13.67 0.58 -18.27
C TYR A 99 -14.01 1.47 -19.47
N ASN A 100 -13.02 2.15 -20.06
CA ASN A 100 -13.24 3.02 -21.22
C ASN A 100 -13.75 2.22 -22.42
N MET A 101 -13.21 1.03 -22.69
CA MET A 101 -13.70 0.15 -23.75
C MET A 101 -15.16 -0.27 -23.52
N THR A 102 -15.55 -0.65 -22.29
CA THR A 102 -16.93 -1.04 -21.96
C THR A 102 -17.92 0.12 -22.06
N VAL A 103 -17.48 1.34 -21.73
CA VAL A 103 -18.29 2.56 -21.87
C VAL A 103 -18.45 2.92 -23.34
N GLU A 104 -17.37 2.89 -24.13
CA GLU A 104 -17.38 3.25 -25.55
C GLU A 104 -18.11 2.22 -26.42
N SER A 105 -18.05 0.93 -26.07
CA SER A 105 -18.80 -0.13 -26.75
C SER A 105 -20.30 -0.13 -26.45
N GLY A 106 -20.77 0.67 -25.49
CA GLY A 106 -22.18 0.70 -25.05
C GLY A 106 -22.61 -0.49 -24.19
N GLU A 107 -21.72 -1.47 -23.98
CA GLU A 107 -21.97 -2.66 -23.15
C GLU A 107 -22.29 -2.28 -21.70
N PHE A 108 -21.76 -1.15 -21.21
CA PHE A 108 -22.08 -0.64 -19.89
C PHE A 108 -23.58 -0.32 -19.70
N GLU A 109 -24.26 0.16 -20.75
CA GLU A 109 -25.70 0.40 -20.70
C GLU A 109 -26.49 -0.90 -20.68
N ILE A 110 -26.03 -1.93 -21.39
CA ILE A 110 -26.64 -3.26 -21.39
C ILE A 110 -26.56 -3.88 -19.99
N ILE A 111 -25.40 -3.77 -19.33
CA ILE A 111 -25.21 -4.23 -17.95
C ILE A 111 -26.14 -3.48 -16.99
N LYS A 112 -26.23 -2.14 -17.08
CA LYS A 112 -27.14 -1.35 -16.24
C LYS A 112 -28.60 -1.73 -16.44
N ASN A 113 -29.03 -1.89 -17.69
CA ASN A 113 -30.42 -2.27 -18.01
C ASN A 113 -30.74 -3.69 -17.52
N SER A 114 -29.76 -4.60 -17.58
CA SER A 114 -29.90 -5.97 -17.07
C SER A 114 -29.98 -5.99 -15.54
N LEU A 115 -29.20 -5.15 -14.83
CA LEU A 115 -29.36 -5.01 -13.37
C LEU A 115 -30.69 -4.35 -13.00
N ALA A 116 -31.17 -3.39 -13.79
CA ALA A 116 -32.43 -2.69 -13.54
C ALA A 116 -33.66 -3.56 -13.80
N SER A 117 -33.58 -4.55 -14.68
CA SER A 117 -34.70 -5.45 -15.00
C SER A 117 -34.89 -6.59 -13.99
N ILE A 118 -33.94 -6.82 -13.08
CA ILE A 118 -34.07 -7.88 -12.05
C ILE A 118 -35.17 -7.56 -11.04
N THR A 119 -35.35 -6.29 -10.67
CA THR A 119 -36.38 -5.88 -9.73
C THR A 119 -36.77 -4.41 -9.92
N GLU A 120 -38.07 -4.13 -9.90
CA GLU A 120 -38.60 -2.76 -9.96
C GLU A 120 -38.56 -2.06 -8.58
N ASP A 121 -38.38 -2.81 -7.49
CA ASP A 121 -38.30 -2.24 -6.14
C ASP A 121 -36.90 -1.66 -5.89
N ARG A 122 -36.84 -0.32 -5.79
CA ARG A 122 -35.62 0.45 -5.52
C ARG A 122 -34.89 0.01 -4.25
N ARG A 123 -35.61 -0.52 -3.25
CA ARG A 123 -35.01 -1.00 -1.99
C ARG A 123 -34.26 -2.30 -2.20
N LEU A 124 -34.84 -3.25 -2.93
CA LEU A 124 -34.20 -4.52 -3.25
C LEU A 124 -33.02 -4.30 -4.21
N GLN A 125 -33.17 -3.39 -5.18
CA GLN A 125 -32.09 -3.02 -6.10
C GLN A 125 -30.88 -2.42 -5.38
N ALA A 126 -31.12 -1.56 -4.37
CA ALA A 126 -30.04 -1.00 -3.56
C ALA A 126 -29.28 -2.08 -2.76
N ILE A 127 -29.98 -3.12 -2.28
CA ILE A 127 -29.35 -4.26 -1.59
C ILE A 127 -28.49 -5.08 -2.58
N PHE A 128 -28.98 -5.34 -3.79
CA PHE A 128 -28.23 -6.07 -4.84
C PHE A 128 -26.99 -5.33 -5.37
N ILE A 129 -26.98 -3.99 -5.33
CA ILE A 129 -25.80 -3.21 -5.75
C ILE A 129 -24.78 -3.10 -4.61
N ALA A 130 -25.24 -3.15 -3.35
CA ALA A 130 -24.40 -2.98 -2.17
C ALA A 130 -23.67 -4.27 -1.72
N PHE A 131 -24.15 -5.45 -2.13
CA PHE A 131 -23.66 -6.77 -1.71
C PHE A 131 -23.49 -7.70 -2.92
#